data_AF-A0A929DUY8-F1
#
_entry.id   AF-A0A929DUY8-F1
#
_cell.length_a   1.000
_cell.length_b   1.000
_cell.length_c   1.000
_cell.angle_alpha   90.00
_cell.angle_beta   90.00
_cell.angle_gamma   90.00
#
_symmetry.space_group_name_H-M   'P 1'
#
loop_
_entity.id
_entity.type
_entity.pdbx_description
1 polymer ?
#
loop_
_entity_poly.entity_id
_entity_poly.type
_entity_poly.pdbx_seq_one_letter_code
_entity_poly.pdbx_strand_id
1 'polypeptide(L)' 'MAEMNLSQKALAELLGVSPPRISEYLNGKSEPTLNVARIMHQKLDIDPEILLG' A
#
# COMPACT_ATOMS: atom_id res chain seq x y z
N MET A 1 -0.93 -8.19 -11.89
CA MET A 1 -1.68 -8.39 -10.62
C MET A 1 -1.75 -9.84 -10.14
N ALA A 2 -1.32 -10.85 -10.92
CA ALA A 2 -1.29 -12.26 -10.53
C ALA A 2 0.13 -12.83 -10.29
N GLU A 3 1.18 -12.00 -10.24
CA GLU A 3 2.56 -12.49 -10.31
C GLU A 3 3.55 -11.91 -9.29
N MET A 4 3.10 -11.12 -8.32
CA MET A 4 3.96 -10.61 -7.25
C MET A 4 3.52 -11.16 -5.90
N ASN A 5 4.29 -12.11 -5.38
CA ASN A 5 4.09 -12.80 -4.09
C ASN A 5 4.16 -11.88 -2.85
N LEU A 6 4.11 -10.55 -3.01
CA LEU A 6 3.77 -9.62 -1.94
C LEU A 6 2.55 -8.79 -2.34
N SER A 7 1.39 -9.33 -1.99
CA SER A 7 0.10 -8.69 -2.20
C SER A 7 -0.17 -7.60 -1.15
N GLN A 8 -1.17 -6.75 -1.40
CA GLN A 8 -1.64 -5.72 -0.47
C GLN A 8 -1.87 -6.28 0.95
N LYS A 9 -2.17 -7.59 1.07
CA LYS A 9 -2.27 -8.31 2.34
C LYS A 9 -0.95 -8.38 3.11
N ALA A 10 0.17 -8.70 2.47
CA ALA A 10 1.46 -8.82 3.15
C ALA A 10 1.90 -7.48 3.76
N LEU A 11 1.60 -6.39 3.05
CA LEU A 11 1.84 -5.05 3.54
C LEU A 11 0.84 -4.65 4.64
N ALA A 12 -0.43 -5.02 4.49
CA ALA A 12 -1.45 -4.85 5.52
C ALA A 12 -0.99 -5.54 6.84
N GLU A 13 -0.47 -6.77 6.75
CA GLU A 13 0.10 -7.51 7.87
C GLU A 13 1.35 -6.82 8.46
N LEU A 14 2.28 -6.35 7.63
CA LEU A 14 3.48 -5.61 8.06
C LEU A 14 3.16 -4.29 8.78
N LEU A 15 2.13 -3.59 8.32
CA LEU A 15 1.70 -2.31 8.86
C LEU A 15 0.71 -2.48 10.01
N GLY A 16 0.23 -3.70 10.28
CA GLY A 16 -0.83 -3.96 11.24
C GLY A 16 -2.17 -3.30 10.87
N VAL A 17 -2.38 -3.00 9.59
CA VAL A 17 -3.63 -2.40 9.09
C VAL A 17 -4.41 -3.42 8.28
N SER A 18 -5.71 -3.20 8.11
CA SER A 18 -6.53 -4.11 7.31
C SER A 18 -6.30 -3.89 5.81
N PRO A 19 -6.33 -4.94 4.97
CA PRO A 19 -6.22 -4.81 3.51
C PRO A 19 -7.20 -3.83 2.85
N PRO A 20 -8.47 -3.65 3.30
CA PRO A 20 -9.32 -2.58 2.76
C PRO A 20 -8.75 -1.18 3.00
N ARG A 21 -8.02 -0.97 4.10
CA ARG A 21 -7.36 0.31 4.40
C ARG A 21 -6.22 0.60 3.43
N ILE A 22 -5.50 -0.44 3.01
CA ILE A 22 -4.53 -0.38 1.90
C ILE A 22 -5.20 0.02 0.59
N SER A 23 -6.38 -0.55 0.30
CA SER A 23 -7.16 -0.18 -0.87
C SER A 23 -7.67 1.26 -0.83
N GLU A 24 -7.97 1.79 0.37
CA GLU A 24 -8.37 3.18 0.57
C GLU A 24 -7.21 4.15 0.35
N TYR A 25 -6.01 3.80 0.83
CA TYR A 25 -4.77 4.54 0.53
C TYR A 25 -4.51 4.59 -0.99
N LEU A 26 -4.69 3.47 -1.68
CA LEU A 26 -4.54 3.35 -3.13
C LEU A 26 -5.60 4.11 -3.95
N ASN A 27 -6.77 4.33 -3.37
CA ASN A 27 -7.84 5.12 -4.00
C ASN A 27 -7.76 6.61 -3.65
N GLY A 28 -6.74 7.04 -2.89
CA GLY A 28 -6.63 8.42 -2.41
C GLY A 28 -7.72 8.81 -1.40
N LYS A 29 -8.41 7.84 -0.79
CA LYS A 29 -9.45 8.10 0.23
C LYS A 29 -8.88 8.33 1.62
N SER A 30 -7.65 7.90 1.85
CA SER A 30 -6.89 8.16 3.07
C SER A 30 -5.47 8.45 2.69
N GLU A 31 -4.82 9.40 3.36
CA GLU A 31 -3.40 9.67 3.15
C GLU A 31 -2.59 8.64 3.94
N PRO A 32 -1.78 7.80 3.27
CA PRO A 32 -0.83 6.95 3.94
C PRO A 32 0.31 7.80 4.51
N THR A 33 0.84 7.39 5.65
CA THR A 33 2.06 8.03 6.19
C THR A 33 3.25 7.76 5.26
N LEU A 34 4.25 8.65 5.30
CA LEU A 34 5.47 8.56 4.48
C LEU A 34 6.15 7.18 4.58
N ASN A 35 6.10 6.54 5.75
CA ASN A 35 6.62 5.18 5.95
C ASN A 35 5.78 4.13 5.20
N VAL A 36 4.45 4.23 5.22
CA VAL A 36 3.54 3.32 4.52
C VAL A 36 3.78 3.40 3.01
N ALA A 37 3.83 4.62 2.46
CA ALA A 37 4.07 4.84 1.04
C ALA A 37 5.41 4.26 0.57
N ARG A 38 6.46 4.40 1.38
CA ARG A 38 7.79 3.85 1.07
C ARG A 38 7.82 2.32 1.06
N ILE A 39 7.15 1.67 2.01
CA ILE A 39 7.08 0.20 2.05
C ILE A 39 6.20 -0.32 0.90
N MET A 40 5.10 0.37 0.59
CA MET A 40 4.26 0.06 -0.58
C MET A 40 5.05 0.12 -1.87
N HIS A 41 5.81 1.19 -2.08
CA HIS A 41 6.65 1.34 -3.26
C HIS A 41 7.70 0.24 -3.37
N GLN A 42 8.44 -0.04 -2.29
CA GLN A 42 9.48 -1.06 -2.31
C GLN A 42 8.99 -2.50 -2.42
N LYS A 43 7.76 -2.80 -1.97
CA LYS A 43 7.26 -4.19 -1.86
C LYS A 43 6.22 -4.55 -2.90
N LEU A 44 5.42 -3.58 -3.33
CA LEU A 44 4.31 -3.77 -4.26
C LEU A 44 4.50 -3.06 -5.59
N ASP A 45 5.62 -2.35 -5.78
CA ASP A 45 5.85 -1.55 -6.98
C ASP A 45 4.71 -0.54 -7.22
N ILE A 46 4.13 -0.04 -6.13
CA ILE A 46 3.08 0.98 -6.18
C ILE A 46 3.77 2.33 -6.11
N ASP A 47 3.58 3.16 -7.12
CA ASP A 47 4.09 4.51 -7.09
C ASP A 47 3.49 5.31 -5.92
N PRO A 48 4.34 5.96 -5.09
CA PRO A 48 3.88 6.79 -3.99
C PRO A 48 3.06 7.98 -4.47
N GLU A 49 3.15 8.35 -5.76
CA GLU A 49 2.30 9.35 -6.41
C GLU A 49 0.82 8.94 -6.40
N ILE A 50 0.51 7.66 -6.59
CA ILE A 50 -0.87 7.15 -6.50
C ILE A 50 -1.39 7.19 -5.05
N LEU A 51 -0.47 7.13 -4.09
CA LEU A 51 -0.77 7.04 -2.66
C LEU A 51 -0.88 8.40 -1.99
N LEU A 52 -0.16 9.42 -2.47
CA LEU A 52 -0.11 10.75 -1.88
C LEU A 52 -1.05 11.74 -2.59
N GLY A 53 -1.58 11.40 -3.77
CA GLY A 53 -2.47 12.25 -4.56
C GLY A 53 -1.71 13.28 -5.39
#